data_AF-A0A945YUF4-F1
#
_entry.id   AF-A0A945YUF4-F1
#
_cell.length_a   1.000
_cell.length_b   1.000
_cell.length_c   1.000
_cell.angle_alpha   90.00
_cell.angle_beta   90.00
_cell.angle_gamma   90.00
#
_symmetry.space_group_name_H-M   'P 1'
#
loop_
_entity.id
_entity.type
_entity.pdbx_description
1 polymer ?
#
loop_
_entity_poly.entity_id
_entity_poly.type
_entity_poly.pdbx_seq_one_letter_code
_entity_poly.pdbx_strand_id
1 'polypeptide(L)' 'MAEKQKLDSSIKELNSSLIDSQDSLQNLIFQKTMQQLEDLSQIKKTRKKIAKIKTLLNESLYLNNK' A
#
# COMPACT_ATOMS: atom_id res chain seq x y z
N MET A 1 18.10 12.23 17.85
CA MET A 1 16.99 13.05 17.32
C MET A 1 16.80 12.93 15.81
N ALA A 2 17.86 12.82 15.00
CA ALA A 2 17.75 12.70 13.53
C ALA A 2 17.17 11.37 13.01
N GLU A 3 17.36 10.25 13.72
CA GLU A 3 16.90 8.93 13.25
C GLU A 3 15.39 8.72 13.37
N LYS A 4 14.76 9.24 14.44
CA LYS A 4 13.29 9.16 14.62
C LYS A 4 12.53 9.94 13.54
N GLN A 5 13.04 11.10 13.12
CA GLN A 5 12.41 11.90 12.05
C GLN A 5 12.46 11.20 10.69
N LYS A 6 13.56 10.50 10.36
CA LYS A 6 13.66 9.71 9.13
C LYS A 6 12.69 8.55 9.08
N LEU A 7 12.41 7.93 10.23
CA LEU A 7 11.49 6.81 10.31
C LEU A 7 10.03 7.28 10.17
N ASP A 8 9.70 8.41 10.77
CA ASP A 8 8.39 9.06 10.61
C ASP A 8 8.12 9.51 9.17
N SER A 9 9.12 10.07 8.49
CA SER A 9 8.99 10.42 7.06
C SER A 9 8.82 9.18 6.19
N SER A 10 9.57 8.11 6.46
CA SER A 10 9.45 6.83 5.75
C SER A 10 8.08 6.17 5.95
N ILE A 11 7.54 6.21 7.17
CA ILE A 11 6.19 5.72 7.47
C ILE A 11 5.13 6.54 6.74
N LYS A 12 5.29 7.87 6.65
CA LYS A 12 4.39 8.73 5.87
C LYS A 12 4.43 8.41 4.37
N GLU A 13 5.62 8.20 3.81
CA GLU A 13 5.78 7.80 2.41
C GLU A 13 5.13 6.44 2.12
N LEU A 14 5.33 5.46 3.01
CA LEU A 14 4.68 4.15 2.91
C LEU A 14 3.15 4.26 2.98
N ASN A 15 2.61 5.12 3.85
CA ASN A 15 1.17 5.37 3.92
C ASN A 15 0.65 6.08 2.66
N SER A 16 1.39 7.04 2.09
CA SER A 16 1.02 7.68 0.83
C SER A 16 0.94 6.63 -0.29
N SER A 17 1.97 5.78 -0.41
CA SER A 17 1.99 4.72 -1.42
C SER A 17 0.90 3.66 -1.20
N LEU A 18 0.48 3.46 0.06
CA LEU A 18 -0.66 2.60 0.40
C LEU A 18 -1.96 3.18 -0.15
N ILE A 19 -2.20 4.48 0.05
CA ILE A 19 -3.39 5.19 -0.45
C ILE A 19 -3.42 5.13 -1.97
N ASP A 20 -2.32 5.48 -2.65
CA ASP A 20 -2.23 5.42 -4.12
C ASP A 20 -2.53 4.02 -4.67
N SER A 21 -2.05 2.98 -3.96
CA SER A 21 -2.31 1.58 -4.33
C SER A 21 -3.76 1.17 -4.09
N GLN A 22 -4.43 1.73 -3.08
CA GLN A 22 -5.85 1.52 -2.82
C GLN A 22 -6.72 2.21 -3.86
N ASP A 23 -6.38 3.43 -4.26
CA ASP A 23 -7.08 4.15 -5.33
C ASP A 23 -6.93 3.42 -6.67
N SER A 24 -5.72 2.96 -6.97
CA SER A 24 -5.46 2.09 -8.13
C SER A 24 -6.30 0.81 -8.09
N LEU A 25 -6.47 0.20 -6.91
CA LEU A 25 -7.32 -0.98 -6.75
C LEU A 25 -8.80 -0.65 -7.00
N GLN A 26 -9.29 0.51 -6.51
CA GLN A 26 -10.66 0.94 -6.78
C GLN A 26 -10.90 1.15 -8.28
N ASN A 27 -9.95 1.79 -8.97
CA ASN A 27 -10.00 1.98 -10.42
C ASN A 27 -10.06 0.64 -11.17
N LEU A 28 -9.24 -0.34 -10.78
CA LEU A 28 -9.27 -1.67 -11.38
C LEU A 28 -10.59 -2.41 -11.09
N ILE A 29 -11.16 -2.25 -9.90
CA ILE A 29 -12.47 -2.82 -9.56
C ILE A 29 -13.57 -2.16 -10.40
N PHE A 30 -13.52 -0.84 -10.58
CA PHE A 30 -14.45 -0.09 -11.41
C PHE A 30 -14.39 -0.55 -12.88
N GLN A 31 -13.18 -0.64 -13.45
CA GLN A 31 -12.98 -1.17 -14.80
C GLN A 31 -13.49 -2.61 -14.93
N LYS A 32 -13.26 -3.45 -13.92
CA LYS A 32 -13.82 -4.81 -13.87
C LYS A 32 -15.35 -4.79 -13.87
N THR A 33 -15.99 -3.95 -13.06
CA THR A 33 -17.45 -3.87 -12.99
C THR A 33 -18.07 -3.38 -14.31
N MET A 34 -17.36 -2.51 -15.02
CA MET A 34 -17.74 -2.06 -16.37
C MET A 34 -17.47 -3.11 -17.46
N GLN A 35 -16.98 -4.29 -17.09
CA GLN A 35 -16.52 -5.35 -18.01
C GLN A 35 -15.44 -4.88 -19.01
N GLN A 36 -14.73 -3.81 -18.66
CA GLN A 36 -13.65 -3.22 -19.46
C GLN A 36 -12.27 -3.80 -19.12
N LEU A 37 -12.17 -4.61 -18.06
CA LEU A 37 -10.90 -5.16 -17.60
C LEU A 37 -10.70 -6.59 -18.10
N GLU A 38 -9.79 -6.75 -19.06
CA GLU A 38 -9.37 -8.06 -19.57
C GLU A 38 -8.43 -8.79 -18.60
N ASP A 39 -7.55 -8.06 -17.89
CA ASP A 39 -6.55 -8.65 -16.99
C ASP A 39 -6.91 -8.49 -15.50
N LEU A 40 -7.69 -9.44 -14.99
CA LEU A 40 -8.03 -9.58 -13.57
C LEU A 40 -6.81 -9.89 -12.67
N SER A 41 -5.67 -10.27 -13.24
CA SER A 41 -4.44 -10.54 -12.49
C SER A 41 -3.89 -9.29 -11.83
N GLN A 42 -4.11 -8.11 -12.44
CA GLN A 42 -3.67 -6.83 -11.90
C GLN A 42 -4.30 -6.55 -10.54
N ILE A 43 -5.59 -6.85 -10.37
CA ILE A 43 -6.28 -6.72 -9.07
C ILE A 43 -5.60 -7.57 -7.99
N LYS A 44 -5.25 -8.83 -8.32
CA LYS A 44 -4.56 -9.73 -7.39
C LYS A 44 -3.16 -9.22 -7.04
N LYS A 45 -2.41 -8.70 -8.02
CA LYS A 45 -1.08 -8.10 -7.80
C LYS A 45 -1.15 -6.86 -6.92
N THR A 46 -2.08 -5.94 -7.20
CA THR A 46 -2.28 -4.72 -6.41
C THR A 46 -2.70 -5.03 -4.98
N ARG A 47 -3.59 -6.02 -4.76
CA ARG A 47 -3.93 -6.50 -3.41
C ARG A 47 -2.71 -7.07 -2.66
N LYS A 48 -1.85 -7.85 -3.32
CA LYS A 48 -0.60 -8.33 -2.72
C LYS A 48 0.36 -7.19 -2.38
N LYS A 49 0.45 -6.15 -3.22
CA LYS A 49 1.27 -4.96 -2.96
C LYS A 49 0.78 -4.22 -1.71
N ILE A 50 -0.52 -3.98 -1.59
CA ILE A 50 -1.16 -3.38 -0.40
C ILE A 50 -0.84 -4.20 0.86
N ALA A 51 -0.96 -5.53 0.79
CA ALA A 51 -0.65 -6.40 1.93
C ALA A 51 0.82 -6.28 2.38
N LYS A 52 1.77 -6.25 1.44
CA LYS A 52 3.20 -6.06 1.74
C LYS A 52 3.49 -4.71 2.41
N ILE A 53 2.90 -3.63 1.90
CA ILE A 53 3.08 -2.29 2.48
C ILE A 53 2.55 -2.25 3.92
N LYS A 54 1.39 -2.87 4.17
CA LYS A 54 0.83 -2.99 5.53
C LYS A 54 1.73 -3.80 6.46
N THR A 55 2.34 -4.88 5.99
CA THR A 55 3.30 -5.67 6.77
C THR A 55 4.52 -4.85 7.15
N LEU A 56 5.12 -4.12 6.20
CA LEU A 56 6.27 -3.24 6.44
C LEU A 56 5.95 -2.12 7.44
N LEU A 57 4.76 -1.52 7.34
CA LEU A 57 4.28 -0.54 8.31
C LEU A 57 4.16 -1.14 9.71
N ASN A 58 3.60 -2.34 9.82
CA ASN A 58 3.44 -3.04 11.10
C ASN A 58 4.78 -3.44 11.72
N GLU A 59 5.74 -3.90 10.92
CA GLU A 59 7.11 -4.19 11.37
C GLU A 59 7.80 -2.91 11.87
N SER A 60 7.66 -1.80 11.14
CA SER A 60 8.22 -0.50 11.53
C SER A 60 7.62 0.00 12.85
N LEU A 61 6.32 -0.21 13.07
CA LEU A 61 5.65 0.12 14.33
C LEU A 61 6.13 -0.78 15.48
N TYR A 62 6.25 -2.09 15.25
CA TYR A 62 6.72 -3.03 16.26
C TYR A 62 8.15 -2.74 16.70
N LEU A 63 9.05 -2.44 15.75
CA LEU A 63 10.44 -2.07 16.02
C LEU A 63 10.58 -0.76 16.81
N ASN A 64 9.66 0.20 16.64
CA ASN A 64 9.65 1.43 17.43
C ASN A 64 9.20 1.24 18.88
N ASN A 65 8.45 0.18 19.18
CA ASN A 65 7.91 -0.11 20.51
C ASN A 65 8.79 -1.07 21.33
N LYS A 66 9.98 -1.44 20.83
CA LYS A 66 10.95 -2.31 21.48
C LYS A 66 12.18 -1.51 21.91
#